data_AF-A0A9P7FF96-F1
#
_entry.id   AF-A0A9P7FF96-F1
#
_cell.length_a   1.000
_cell.length_b   1.000
_cell.length_c   1.000
_cell.angle_alpha   90.00
_cell.angle_beta   90.00
_cell.angle_gamma   90.00
#
_symmetry.space_group_name_H-M   'P 1'
#
loop_
_entity.id
_entity.type
_entity.pdbx_description
1 polymer ?
#
loop_
_entity_poly.entity_id
_entity_poly.type
_entity_poly.pdbx_seq_one_letter_code
_entity_poly.pdbx_strand_id
1 'polypeptide(L)'
;MSVTPALRAAARSAYRDLLRASASTFYGDEPVQRAFRHNMRTEALYLDSSAQYDVKLVEEKIQLACELATMLRRNVVQARRTQTQDGDDAWNLRFTKDTELGENESIKNPPPMPSNRQARRLEKGGQRFILSSKSMQWVTKLTYSVEPVAQPSPNLPRNFSALRRAHKDREIPELREEDIEESFVRGSGPGGQSINKTQNNVQLLHKPTGFRVACQETRSLQTNRMLARRWLLQKLDKLYNPGLSKGELQRAKQQERERQRRKKSKKKASARVQEKDCLESDEP
;
A
#
# COMPACT_ATOMS: atom_id res chain seq x y z
N MET A 1 10.18 -39.71 23.67
CA MET A 1 11.63 -39.71 23.39
C MET A 1 12.20 -38.41 23.91
N SER A 2 13.16 -38.44 24.83
CA SER A 2 13.71 -37.21 25.44
C SER A 2 14.64 -36.46 24.49
N VAL A 3 14.60 -35.14 24.50
CA VAL A 3 15.53 -34.27 23.76
C VAL A 3 16.97 -34.59 24.15
N THR A 4 17.80 -34.92 23.15
CA THR A 4 19.20 -35.29 23.36
C THR A 4 20.04 -34.07 23.79
N PRO A 5 21.13 -34.26 24.55
CA PRO A 5 22.05 -33.16 24.91
C PRO A 5 22.63 -32.45 23.68
N ALA A 6 22.89 -33.20 22.60
CA ALA A 6 23.36 -32.65 21.32
C ALA A 6 22.33 -31.70 20.69
N LEU A 7 21.05 -32.09 20.67
CA LEU A 7 19.98 -31.26 20.13
C LEU A 7 19.79 -29.97 20.95
N ARG A 8 19.92 -30.04 22.28
CA ARG A 8 19.94 -28.84 23.14
C ARG A 8 21.13 -27.92 22.86
N ALA A 9 22.31 -28.49 22.58
CA ALA A 9 23.48 -27.71 22.20
C ALA A 9 23.27 -27.01 20.85
N ALA A 10 22.70 -27.71 19.86
CA ALA A 10 22.34 -27.15 18.55
C ALA A 10 21.29 -26.02 18.67
N ALA A 11 20.29 -26.18 19.53
CA ALA A 11 19.32 -25.12 19.81
C ALA A 11 19.98 -23.87 20.39
N ARG A 12 20.92 -24.05 21.34
CA ARG A 12 21.66 -22.93 21.94
C ARG A 12 22.56 -22.22 20.92
N SER A 13 23.23 -22.96 20.03
CA SER A 13 24.05 -22.35 18.99
C SER A 13 23.20 -21.57 17.99
N ALA A 14 22.13 -22.17 17.47
CA ALA A 14 21.21 -21.51 16.53
C ALA A 14 20.60 -20.22 17.13
N TYR A 15 20.17 -20.28 18.39
CA TYR A 15 19.67 -19.11 19.12
C TYR A 15 20.70 -17.99 19.23
N ARG A 16 21.95 -18.33 19.60
CA ARG A 16 23.05 -17.36 19.71
C ARG A 16 23.43 -16.78 18.36
N ASP A 17 23.43 -17.57 17.31
CA ASP A 17 23.80 -17.13 15.97
C ASP A 17 22.75 -16.20 15.36
N LEU A 18 21.47 -16.46 15.61
CA LEU A 18 20.38 -15.54 15.26
C LEU A 18 20.49 -14.23 16.06
N LEU A 19 20.77 -14.29 17.37
CA LEU A 19 20.98 -13.08 18.17
C LEU A 19 22.17 -12.25 17.65
N ARG A 20 23.26 -12.90 17.27
CA ARG A 20 24.41 -12.22 16.64
C ARG A 20 24.03 -11.61 15.29
N ALA A 21 23.32 -12.36 14.44
CA ALA A 21 22.86 -11.88 13.14
C ALA A 21 21.98 -10.63 13.30
N SER A 22 20.94 -10.70 14.15
CA SER A 22 20.07 -9.56 14.43
C SER A 22 20.81 -8.35 15.02
N ALA A 23 21.84 -8.59 15.84
CA ALA A 23 22.66 -7.52 16.40
C ALA A 23 23.57 -6.87 15.35
N SER A 24 24.11 -7.63 14.41
CA SER A 24 24.86 -7.07 13.30
C SER A 24 23.98 -6.32 12.31
N THR A 25 22.79 -6.85 11.99
CA THR A 25 21.89 -6.24 11.00
C THR A 25 21.24 -4.98 11.51
N PHE A 26 20.77 -4.96 12.77
CA PHE A 26 20.05 -3.82 13.35
C PHE A 26 20.94 -2.90 14.20
N TYR A 27 22.24 -2.87 13.92
CA TYR A 27 23.17 -2.05 14.69
C TYR A 27 22.91 -0.56 14.46
N GLY A 28 22.61 0.16 15.55
CA GLY A 28 22.24 1.58 15.51
C GLY A 28 20.73 1.81 15.63
N ASP A 29 19.91 0.79 15.34
CA ASP A 29 18.45 0.85 15.44
C ASP A 29 17.94 0.01 16.61
N GLU A 30 18.18 0.53 17.82
CA GLU A 30 17.82 -0.15 19.07
C GLU A 30 16.33 -0.53 19.18
N PRO A 31 15.36 0.32 18.78
CA PRO A 31 13.94 -0.03 18.86
C PRO A 31 13.59 -1.26 18.03
N VAL A 32 14.11 -1.34 16.80
CA VAL A 32 13.89 -2.47 15.88
C VAL A 32 14.54 -3.72 16.44
N GLN A 33 15.76 -3.61 16.96
CA GLN A 33 16.45 -4.73 17.59
C GLN A 33 15.70 -5.26 18.83
N ARG A 34 15.17 -4.38 19.68
CA ARG A 34 14.38 -4.76 20.87
C ARG A 34 13.07 -5.44 20.47
N ALA A 35 12.35 -4.88 19.50
CA ALA A 35 11.11 -5.47 18.98
C ALA A 35 11.36 -6.86 18.37
N PHE A 36 12.42 -7.00 17.58
CA PHE A 36 12.82 -8.28 17.00
C PHE A 36 13.14 -9.32 18.09
N ARG A 37 13.92 -8.94 19.11
CA ARG A 37 14.24 -9.84 20.25
C ARG A 37 13.00 -10.23 21.05
N HIS A 38 12.03 -9.34 21.15
CA HIS A 38 10.75 -9.63 21.80
C HIS A 38 9.98 -10.69 21.01
N ASN A 39 9.75 -10.46 19.71
CA ASN A 39 9.05 -11.41 18.83
C ASN A 39 9.76 -12.79 18.81
N MET A 40 11.09 -12.81 18.74
CA MET A 40 11.87 -14.05 18.79
C MET A 40 11.55 -14.90 20.02
N ARG A 41 11.33 -14.26 21.18
CA ARG A 41 11.05 -14.94 22.46
C ARG A 41 9.58 -15.33 22.61
N THR A 42 8.66 -14.51 22.13
CA THR A 42 7.22 -14.69 22.34
C THR A 42 6.54 -15.51 21.25
N GLU A 43 7.04 -15.45 20.02
CA GLU A 43 6.38 -16.03 18.85
C GLU A 43 7.29 -17.04 18.14
N ALA A 44 8.40 -16.57 17.56
CA ALA A 44 9.14 -17.38 16.59
C ALA A 44 9.76 -18.65 17.21
N LEU A 45 10.40 -18.51 18.38
CA LEU A 45 11.07 -19.61 19.09
C LEU A 45 10.38 -20.00 20.39
N TYR A 46 9.15 -19.54 20.59
CA TYR A 46 8.35 -19.95 21.73
C TYR A 46 7.99 -21.44 21.62
N LEU A 47 8.16 -22.15 22.73
CA LEU A 47 7.81 -23.57 22.89
C LEU A 47 7.15 -23.73 24.26
N ASP A 48 5.92 -24.23 24.27
CA ASP A 48 5.24 -24.60 25.50
C ASP A 48 6.03 -25.65 26.30
N SER A 49 5.90 -25.62 27.62
CA SER A 49 6.62 -26.53 28.53
C SER A 49 6.41 -28.01 28.22
N SER A 50 5.28 -28.38 27.61
CA SER A 50 5.01 -29.73 27.10
C SER A 50 5.71 -30.01 25.76
N ALA A 51 5.72 -29.06 24.83
CA ALA A 51 6.33 -29.16 23.51
C ALA A 51 7.87 -29.14 23.53
N GLN A 52 8.48 -28.72 24.65
CA GLN A 52 9.93 -28.77 24.86
C GLN A 52 10.52 -30.18 24.84
N TYR A 53 9.69 -31.22 24.95
CA TYR A 53 10.13 -32.62 24.91
C TYR A 53 9.98 -33.27 23.53
N ASP A 54 9.31 -32.61 22.58
CA ASP A 54 9.08 -33.12 21.23
C ASP A 54 10.27 -32.83 20.31
N VAL A 55 11.01 -33.89 19.97
CA VAL A 55 12.24 -33.82 19.16
C VAL A 55 12.02 -33.11 17.83
N LYS A 56 10.95 -33.45 17.10
CA LYS A 56 10.67 -32.89 15.76
C LYS A 56 10.40 -31.38 15.80
N LEU A 57 9.59 -30.92 16.76
CA LEU A 57 9.27 -29.50 16.91
C LEU A 57 10.52 -28.70 17.25
N VAL A 58 11.39 -29.24 18.13
CA VAL A 58 12.67 -28.60 18.46
C VAL A 58 13.58 -28.52 17.23
N GLU A 59 13.67 -29.57 16.42
CA GLU A 59 14.43 -29.57 15.16
C GLU A 59 13.91 -28.53 14.16
N GLU A 60 12.59 -28.43 13.96
CA GLU A 60 11.98 -27.43 13.09
C GLU A 60 12.29 -25.99 13.55
N LYS A 61 12.24 -25.73 14.85
CA LYS A 61 12.61 -24.41 15.41
C LYS A 61 14.10 -24.10 15.26
N ILE A 62 14.97 -25.11 15.36
CA ILE A 62 16.41 -24.95 15.08
C ILE A 62 16.63 -24.57 13.62
N GLN A 63 15.98 -25.27 12.68
CA GLN A 63 16.07 -24.98 11.25
C GLN A 63 15.60 -23.55 10.96
N LEU A 64 14.43 -23.17 11.48
CA LEU A 64 13.89 -21.82 11.35
C LEU A 64 14.87 -20.76 11.88
N ALA A 65 15.49 -20.99 13.05
CA ALA A 65 16.46 -20.05 13.61
C ALA A 65 17.70 -19.86 12.72
N CYS A 66 18.21 -20.95 12.14
CA CYS A 66 19.32 -20.92 11.20
C CYS A 66 18.95 -20.17 9.91
N GLU A 67 17.76 -20.44 9.35
CA GLU A 67 17.26 -19.76 8.15
C GLU A 67 17.06 -18.26 8.38
N LEU A 68 16.47 -17.87 9.51
CA LEU A 68 16.33 -16.45 9.84
C LEU A 68 17.70 -15.76 9.98
N ALA A 69 18.69 -16.45 10.56
CA ALA A 69 20.04 -15.91 10.68
C ALA A 69 20.70 -15.70 9.30
N THR A 70 20.53 -16.62 8.35
CA THR A 70 21.07 -16.46 6.99
C THR A 70 20.34 -15.37 6.23
N MET A 71 19.00 -15.32 6.32
CA MET A 71 18.17 -14.29 5.69
C MET A 71 18.56 -12.89 6.16
N LEU A 72 18.74 -12.71 7.48
CA LEU A 72 19.18 -11.44 8.06
C LEU A 72 20.54 -10.99 7.50
N ARG A 73 21.54 -11.87 7.47
CA ARG A 73 22.89 -11.50 7.00
C ARG A 73 22.95 -11.20 5.50
N ARG A 74 22.25 -12.02 4.70
CA ARG A 74 22.36 -11.99 3.24
C ARG A 74 21.44 -10.97 2.58
N ASN A 75 20.21 -10.85 3.09
CA ASN A 75 19.14 -10.16 2.37
C ASN A 75 18.71 -8.84 3.01
N VAL A 76 19.00 -8.62 4.28
CA VAL A 76 18.55 -7.42 5.00
C VAL A 76 19.66 -6.38 5.07
N VAL A 77 19.37 -5.20 4.54
CA VAL A 77 20.25 -4.02 4.55
C VAL A 77 19.52 -2.86 5.21
N GLN A 78 20.22 -2.11 6.06
CA GLN A 78 19.66 -0.92 6.69
C GLN A 78 20.05 0.34 5.93
N ALA A 79 19.12 1.29 5.87
CA ALA A 79 19.32 2.61 5.30
C ALA A 79 19.29 3.65 6.43
N ARG A 80 20.29 4.53 6.49
CA ARG A 80 20.28 5.71 7.36
C ARG A 80 20.14 6.96 6.51
N ARG A 81 19.18 7.82 6.83
CA ARG A 81 19.01 9.11 6.16
C ARG A 81 20.20 10.01 6.49
N THR A 82 20.89 10.48 5.45
CA THR A 82 21.94 11.48 5.53
C THR A 82 21.28 12.83 5.25
N GLN A 83 21.20 13.70 6.25
CA GLN A 83 20.67 15.05 6.06
C GLN A 83 21.75 15.89 5.39
N THR A 84 21.65 16.05 4.08
CA THR A 84 22.44 17.03 3.32
C THR A 84 21.84 18.42 3.57
N GLN A 85 22.66 19.47 3.63
CA GLN A 85 22.19 20.84 3.91
C GLN A 85 21.26 21.38 2.81
N ASP A 86 21.42 20.86 1.60
CA ASP A 86 20.43 20.97 0.51
C ASP A 86 19.42 19.85 0.71
N GLY A 87 18.12 20.17 0.76
CA GLY A 87 17.01 19.29 1.17
C GLY A 87 16.75 18.02 0.34
N ASP A 88 17.79 17.42 -0.24
CA ASP A 88 17.79 16.14 -0.92
C ASP A 88 17.86 15.00 0.11
N ASP A 89 16.87 14.11 0.04
CA ASP A 89 16.80 12.89 0.86
C ASP A 89 17.81 11.85 0.40
N ALA A 90 19.07 12.04 0.79
CA ALA A 90 20.12 11.05 0.59
C ALA A 90 20.03 9.94 1.65
N TRP A 91 20.09 8.68 1.22
CA TRP A 91 20.10 7.51 2.10
C TRP A 91 21.42 6.77 1.96
N ASN A 92 22.10 6.55 3.08
CA ASN A 92 23.30 5.72 3.14
C ASN A 92 22.91 4.28 3.50
N LEU A 93 23.18 3.34 2.60
CA LEU A 93 22.92 1.92 2.79
C LEU A 93 24.13 1.24 3.42
N ARG A 94 23.91 0.44 4.46
CA ARG A 94 24.96 -0.30 5.15
C ARG A 94 25.04 -1.73 4.64
N PHE A 95 25.95 -1.99 3.73
CA PHE A 95 26.29 -3.35 3.31
C PHE A 95 27.20 -4.04 4.33
N THR A 96 26.98 -5.34 4.54
CA THR A 96 27.89 -6.20 5.30
C THR A 96 28.61 -7.14 4.34
N LYS A 97 29.71 -7.78 4.81
CA LYS A 97 30.51 -8.68 3.97
C LYS A 97 29.71 -9.89 3.46
N ASP A 98 28.71 -10.30 4.23
CA ASP A 98 27.88 -11.47 3.97
C ASP A 98 26.62 -11.13 3.16
N THR A 99 26.39 -9.85 2.85
CA THR A 99 25.21 -9.39 2.10
C THR A 99 25.35 -9.82 0.65
N GLU A 100 24.38 -10.60 0.17
CA GLU A 100 24.36 -11.04 -1.22
C GLU A 100 23.98 -9.85 -2.11
N LEU A 101 24.96 -9.36 -2.86
CA LEU A 101 24.72 -8.41 -3.95
C LEU A 101 24.22 -9.23 -5.13
N GLY A 102 22.90 -9.28 -5.31
CA GLY A 102 22.28 -10.07 -6.37
C GLY A 102 22.91 -9.82 -7.74
N GLU A 103 23.04 -10.87 -8.53
CA GLU A 103 23.44 -10.79 -9.92
C GLU A 103 22.34 -10.06 -10.70
N ASN A 104 22.54 -8.77 -10.95
CA ASN A 104 21.59 -7.93 -11.70
C ASN A 104 21.48 -8.29 -13.19
N GLU A 105 21.90 -9.50 -13.59
CA GLU A 105 21.93 -9.95 -14.99
C GLU A 105 20.53 -9.98 -15.61
N SER A 106 19.51 -10.42 -14.86
CA SER A 106 18.13 -10.42 -15.36
C SER A 106 17.54 -9.02 -15.58
N ILE A 107 18.09 -8.00 -14.92
CA ILE A 107 17.67 -6.59 -15.10
C ILE A 107 18.44 -5.94 -16.25
N LYS A 108 19.72 -6.28 -16.38
CA LYS A 108 20.60 -5.78 -17.46
C LYS A 108 20.21 -6.38 -18.81
N ASN A 109 19.86 -7.67 -18.84
CA ASN A 109 19.47 -8.42 -20.02
C ASN A 109 18.04 -8.95 -19.85
N PRO A 110 17.01 -8.11 -19.95
CA PRO A 110 15.64 -8.60 -19.88
C PRO A 110 15.40 -9.56 -21.06
N PRO A 111 14.74 -10.71 -20.82
CA PRO A 111 14.35 -11.58 -21.92
C PRO A 111 13.51 -10.79 -22.94
N PRO A 112 13.69 -11.02 -24.25
CA PRO A 112 13.00 -10.26 -25.27
C PRO A 112 11.49 -10.42 -25.11
N MET A 113 10.78 -9.29 -24.97
CA MET A 113 9.34 -9.32 -24.76
C MET A 113 8.66 -9.91 -26.02
N PRO A 114 7.77 -10.90 -25.87
CA PRO A 114 7.10 -11.48 -27.02
C PRO A 114 6.28 -10.43 -27.77
N SER A 115 6.54 -10.32 -29.08
CA SER A 115 5.92 -9.34 -29.97
C SER A 115 4.40 -9.52 -30.04
N ASN A 116 3.92 -10.77 -30.00
CA ASN A 116 2.51 -11.09 -30.19
C ASN A 116 1.70 -11.10 -28.86
N ARG A 117 0.47 -10.60 -28.94
CA ARG A 117 -0.46 -10.43 -27.81
C ARG A 117 -0.91 -11.76 -27.18
N GLN A 118 -0.99 -12.82 -27.99
CA GLN A 118 -1.31 -14.18 -27.51
C GLN A 118 -0.19 -14.76 -26.64
N ALA A 119 1.07 -14.58 -27.03
CA ALA A 119 2.22 -15.04 -26.25
C ALA A 119 2.32 -14.36 -24.87
N ARG A 120 2.04 -13.05 -24.80
CA ARG A 120 1.94 -12.32 -23.50
C ARG A 120 0.81 -12.82 -22.61
N ARG A 121 -0.25 -13.37 -23.19
CA ARG A 121 -1.42 -13.89 -22.46
C ARG A 121 -1.17 -15.32 -21.96
N LEU A 122 -0.40 -16.11 -22.71
CA LEU A 122 0.08 -17.44 -22.32
C LEU A 122 1.10 -17.37 -21.16
N GLU A 123 2.06 -16.44 -21.19
CA GLU A 123 3.02 -16.28 -20.07
C GLU A 123 2.35 -15.83 -18.76
N LYS A 124 1.36 -14.94 -18.84
CA LYS A 124 0.54 -14.57 -17.67
C LYS A 124 -0.37 -15.69 -17.18
N GLY A 125 -0.76 -16.62 -18.07
CA GLY A 125 -1.50 -17.83 -17.71
C GLY A 125 -0.61 -18.90 -17.07
N GLY A 126 0.65 -18.99 -17.50
CA GLY A 126 1.65 -19.95 -17.01
C GLY A 126 2.24 -19.61 -15.63
N GLN A 127 2.12 -18.36 -15.16
CA GLN A 127 2.47 -17.96 -13.79
C GLN A 127 1.38 -18.27 -12.75
N ARG A 128 0.40 -19.13 -13.08
CA ARG A 128 -0.37 -19.87 -12.06
C ARG A 128 0.38 -21.17 -11.78
N PHE A 129 1.35 -21.07 -10.88
CA PHE A 129 2.05 -22.15 -10.18
C PHE A 129 1.52 -23.57 -10.43
N ILE A 130 2.34 -24.40 -11.10
CA ILE A 130 2.40 -25.83 -10.78
C ILE A 130 3.21 -25.92 -9.48
N LEU A 131 2.55 -25.69 -8.35
CA LEU A 131 3.04 -26.15 -7.05
C LEU A 131 2.57 -27.60 -6.92
N SER A 132 3.54 -28.51 -6.94
CA SER A 132 3.38 -29.91 -6.60
C SER A 132 2.52 -30.05 -5.32
N SER A 133 1.49 -30.88 -5.40
CA SER A 133 0.39 -31.04 -4.43
C SER A 133 0.79 -31.62 -3.05
N LYS A 134 2.09 -31.62 -2.71
CA LYS A 134 2.61 -32.33 -1.52
C LYS A 134 3.14 -31.44 -0.40
N SER A 135 3.30 -30.13 -0.59
CA SER A 135 3.81 -29.22 0.48
C SER A 135 2.75 -28.29 1.09
N MET A 136 1.49 -28.39 0.66
CA MET A 136 0.45 -27.40 0.97
C MET A 136 -0.56 -27.87 2.03
N GLN A 137 -0.17 -28.79 2.92
CA GLN A 137 -1.06 -29.34 3.95
C GLN A 137 -0.76 -28.85 5.38
N TRP A 138 0.40 -28.23 5.65
CA TRP A 138 0.78 -27.85 7.02
C TRP A 138 0.53 -26.38 7.38
N VAL A 139 0.15 -25.52 6.41
CA VAL A 139 -0.03 -24.07 6.64
C VAL A 139 -1.48 -23.67 6.94
N THR A 140 -2.46 -24.56 6.75
CA THR A 140 -3.89 -24.21 6.90
C THR A 140 -4.50 -24.54 8.26
N LYS A 141 -3.70 -25.00 9.24
CA LYS A 141 -4.22 -25.52 10.51
C LYS A 141 -3.82 -24.78 11.78
N LEU A 142 -3.19 -23.61 11.69
CA LEU A 142 -2.89 -22.79 12.87
C LEU A 142 -3.62 -21.45 12.83
N THR A 143 -4.56 -21.35 13.77
CA THR A 143 -5.06 -20.17 14.46
C THR A 143 -6.02 -19.21 13.74
N TYR A 144 -7.17 -19.11 14.40
CA TYR A 144 -8.32 -18.24 14.23
C TYR A 144 -8.01 -16.81 14.72
N SER A 145 -8.83 -15.86 14.27
CA SER A 145 -8.84 -14.41 14.58
C SER A 145 -7.78 -13.55 13.90
N VAL A 146 -7.86 -13.47 12.57
CA VAL A 146 -7.42 -12.27 11.84
C VAL A 146 -8.66 -11.39 11.61
N GLU A 147 -8.48 -10.12 11.95
CA GLU A 147 -9.28 -8.93 11.65
C GLU A 147 -10.08 -9.01 10.34
N PRO A 148 -11.22 -8.28 10.22
CA PRO A 148 -12.10 -8.38 9.06
C PRO A 148 -11.31 -8.26 7.77
N VAL A 149 -11.32 -9.33 6.99
CA VAL A 149 -10.83 -9.40 5.62
C VAL A 149 -11.13 -8.06 4.96
N ALA A 150 -10.08 -7.28 4.67
CA ALA A 150 -10.20 -6.12 3.82
C ALA A 150 -10.86 -6.63 2.53
N GLN A 151 -12.15 -6.31 2.39
CA GLN A 151 -12.98 -6.73 1.26
C GLN A 151 -12.15 -6.52 -0.01
N PRO A 152 -12.07 -7.52 -0.92
CA PRO A 152 -11.30 -7.37 -2.14
C PRO A 152 -11.76 -6.08 -2.81
N SER A 153 -10.85 -5.10 -2.89
CA SER A 153 -11.17 -3.80 -3.47
C SER A 153 -11.79 -4.05 -4.84
N PRO A 154 -12.98 -3.50 -5.13
CA PRO A 154 -13.66 -3.81 -6.39
C PRO A 154 -12.70 -3.53 -7.54
N ASN A 155 -12.61 -4.49 -8.47
CA ASN A 155 -11.69 -4.44 -9.61
C ASN A 155 -12.03 -3.23 -10.49
N LEU A 156 -11.46 -2.09 -10.14
CA LEU A 156 -11.78 -0.83 -10.78
C LEU A 156 -11.15 -0.78 -12.17
N PRO A 157 -11.91 -0.43 -13.22
CA PRO A 157 -11.36 -0.38 -14.56
C PRO A 157 -10.23 0.66 -14.68
N ARG A 158 -9.05 0.21 -15.14
CA ARG A 158 -7.85 1.05 -15.33
C ARG A 158 -7.96 2.09 -16.46
N ASN A 159 -8.92 1.92 -17.38
CA ASN A 159 -9.10 2.78 -18.54
C ASN A 159 -10.26 3.76 -18.32
N PHE A 160 -10.07 5.04 -18.67
CA PHE A 160 -11.09 6.09 -18.50
C PHE A 160 -12.43 5.77 -19.18
N SER A 161 -12.42 5.16 -20.36
CA SER A 161 -13.64 4.77 -21.08
C SER A 161 -14.45 3.71 -20.32
N ALA A 162 -13.78 2.74 -19.70
CA ALA A 162 -14.42 1.70 -18.89
C ALA A 162 -14.89 2.25 -17.53
N LEU A 163 -14.11 3.14 -16.91
CA LEU A 163 -14.51 3.86 -15.69
C LEU A 163 -15.76 4.73 -15.94
N ARG A 164 -15.85 5.39 -17.10
CA ARG A 164 -17.01 6.20 -17.48
C ARG A 164 -18.27 5.35 -17.68
N ARG A 165 -18.15 4.14 -18.23
CA ARG A 165 -19.27 3.20 -18.35
C ARG A 165 -19.73 2.73 -16.98
N ALA A 166 -18.80 2.24 -16.16
CA ALA A 166 -19.10 1.77 -14.80
C ALA A 166 -19.71 2.88 -13.91
N HIS A 167 -19.26 4.13 -14.03
CA HIS A 167 -19.89 5.25 -13.32
C HIS A 167 -21.34 5.49 -13.78
N LYS A 168 -21.70 5.18 -15.03
CA LYS A 168 -23.08 5.37 -15.51
C LYS A 168 -24.04 4.39 -14.83
N ASP A 169 -23.56 3.18 -14.54
CA ASP A 169 -24.36 2.08 -14.02
C ASP A 169 -24.40 2.04 -12.48
N ARG A 170 -23.89 3.08 -11.80
CA ARG A 170 -23.80 3.12 -10.34
C ARG A 170 -25.15 3.42 -9.68
N GLU A 171 -25.36 2.84 -8.51
CA GLU A 171 -26.53 3.10 -7.68
C GLU A 171 -26.30 4.38 -6.86
N ILE A 172 -27.16 5.39 -7.03
CA ILE A 172 -27.09 6.62 -6.24
C ILE A 172 -28.01 6.45 -5.03
N PRO A 173 -27.48 6.49 -3.79
CA PRO A 173 -28.32 6.40 -2.60
C PRO A 173 -29.32 7.56 -2.55
N GLU A 174 -30.59 7.25 -2.33
CA GLU A 174 -31.62 8.27 -2.08
C GLU A 174 -31.53 8.73 -0.63
N LEU A 175 -31.58 10.05 -0.41
CA LEU A 175 -31.47 10.64 0.91
C LEU A 175 -32.87 11.00 1.41
N ARG A 176 -33.38 10.25 2.38
CA ARG A 176 -34.66 10.53 3.05
C ARG A 176 -34.46 11.61 4.11
N GLU A 177 -35.41 12.54 4.23
CA GLU A 177 -35.30 13.63 5.21
C GLU A 177 -35.37 13.15 6.67
N GLU A 178 -36.02 12.01 6.92
CA GLU A 178 -36.19 11.39 8.26
C GLU A 178 -34.86 10.90 8.88
N ASP A 179 -33.91 10.52 8.02
CA ASP A 179 -32.60 9.96 8.40
C ASP A 179 -31.54 11.05 8.66
N ILE A 180 -31.91 12.32 8.47
CA ILE A 180 -31.00 13.46 8.61
C ILE A 180 -31.35 14.24 9.87
N GLU A 181 -30.34 14.47 10.71
CA GLU A 181 -30.41 15.48 11.76
C GLU A 181 -29.76 16.77 11.25
N GLU A 182 -30.54 17.84 11.19
CA GLU A 182 -30.06 19.18 10.83
C GLU A 182 -29.86 20.02 12.08
N SER A 183 -28.69 20.65 12.21
CA SER A 183 -28.39 21.61 13.27
C SER A 183 -27.74 22.87 12.70
N PHE A 184 -28.05 24.02 13.31
CA PHE A 184 -27.56 25.32 12.89
C PHE A 184 -26.65 25.90 13.96
N VAL A 185 -25.42 26.18 13.58
CA VAL A 185 -24.38 26.69 14.48
C VAL A 185 -23.93 28.06 13.99
N ARG A 186 -23.34 28.85 14.88
CA ARG A 186 -22.64 30.07 14.49
C ARG A 186 -21.41 29.71 13.65
N GLY A 187 -21.13 30.52 12.64
CA GLY A 187 -19.96 30.30 11.80
C GLY A 187 -18.66 30.56 12.57
N SER A 188 -17.58 29.91 12.15
CA SER A 188 -16.23 30.17 12.67
C SER A 188 -15.34 30.67 11.53
N GLY A 189 -14.31 31.47 11.85
CA GLY A 189 -13.32 31.96 10.90
C GLY A 189 -13.18 33.49 10.84
N PRO A 190 -12.27 34.00 9.98
CA PRO A 190 -12.04 35.43 9.78
C PRO A 190 -13.30 36.06 9.18
N GLY A 191 -14.12 36.62 10.05
CA GLY A 191 -15.46 37.08 9.73
C GLY A 191 -15.84 38.31 10.53
N GLY A 192 -16.55 39.24 9.90
CA GLY A 192 -17.12 40.40 10.60
C GLY A 192 -18.29 40.04 11.51
N GLN A 193 -18.98 41.07 12.02
CA GLN A 193 -20.12 40.92 12.93
C GLN A 193 -21.22 39.96 12.43
N SER A 194 -21.41 39.85 11.12
CA SER A 194 -22.43 38.99 10.51
C SER A 194 -22.23 37.50 10.85
N ILE A 195 -21.00 37.01 10.86
CA ILE A 195 -20.69 35.58 11.10
C ILE A 195 -20.90 35.19 12.57
N ASN A 196 -20.58 36.10 13.49
CA ASN A 196 -20.74 35.85 14.93
C ASN A 196 -22.19 35.97 15.40
N LYS A 197 -23.02 36.76 14.70
CA LYS A 197 -24.43 36.97 15.06
C LYS A 197 -25.36 35.94 14.42
N THR A 198 -25.09 35.52 13.19
CA THR A 198 -25.99 34.64 12.41
C THR A 198 -25.61 33.16 12.52
N GLN A 199 -26.61 32.28 12.66
CA GLN A 199 -26.43 30.83 12.70
C GLN A 199 -26.52 30.21 11.29
N ASN A 200 -25.65 30.68 10.40
CA ASN A 200 -25.67 30.27 8.99
C ASN A 200 -24.83 29.01 8.69
N ASN A 201 -24.10 28.47 9.67
CA ASN A 201 -23.33 27.24 9.50
C ASN A 201 -24.25 26.03 9.71
N VAL A 202 -24.49 25.29 8.63
CA VAL A 202 -25.37 24.13 8.63
C VAL A 202 -24.56 22.88 8.88
N GLN A 203 -24.92 22.11 9.90
CA GLN A 203 -24.35 20.80 10.18
C GLN A 203 -25.42 19.73 9.97
N LEU A 204 -25.13 18.79 9.07
CA LEU A 204 -25.98 17.64 8.79
C LEU A 204 -25.32 16.37 9.32
N LEU A 205 -26.09 15.55 10.02
CA LEU A 205 -25.71 14.21 10.44
C LEU A 205 -26.65 13.18 9.82
N HIS A 206 -26.09 12.18 9.14
CA HIS A 206 -26.85 11.04 8.63
C HIS A 206 -26.87 9.94 9.69
N LYS A 207 -28.02 9.72 10.33
CA LYS A 207 -28.17 8.79 11.47
C LYS A 207 -27.66 7.37 11.19
N PRO A 208 -28.03 6.71 10.07
CA PRO A 208 -27.67 5.30 9.89
C PRO A 208 -26.20 5.08 9.54
N THR A 209 -25.52 6.06 8.92
CA THR A 209 -24.09 5.95 8.57
C THR A 209 -23.16 6.69 9.53
N GLY A 210 -23.69 7.57 10.38
CA GLY A 210 -22.92 8.42 11.28
C GLY A 210 -22.12 9.53 10.59
N PHE A 211 -22.34 9.79 9.29
CA PHE A 211 -21.59 10.83 8.59
C PHE A 211 -22.04 12.24 8.96
N ARG A 212 -21.06 13.07 9.34
CA ARG A 212 -21.26 14.50 9.57
C ARG A 212 -20.67 15.35 8.45
N VAL A 213 -21.42 16.37 8.04
CA VAL A 213 -21.00 17.39 7.07
C VAL A 213 -21.37 18.76 7.60
N ALA A 214 -20.44 19.70 7.55
CA ALA A 214 -20.67 21.11 7.87
C ALA A 214 -20.49 21.95 6.61
N CYS A 215 -21.33 22.97 6.41
CA CYS A 215 -21.23 23.89 5.27
C CYS A 215 -21.45 25.34 5.70
N GLN A 216 -20.48 26.20 5.34
CA GLN A 216 -20.46 27.63 5.61
C GLN A 216 -19.86 28.38 4.39
N GLU A 217 -20.35 28.09 3.18
CA GLU A 217 -19.82 28.74 1.95
C GLU A 217 -20.43 30.12 1.70
N THR A 218 -21.73 30.27 1.98
CA THR A 218 -22.48 31.47 1.63
C THR A 218 -23.12 32.12 2.86
N ARG A 219 -23.51 33.39 2.72
CA ARG A 219 -24.23 34.14 3.77
C ARG A 219 -25.70 33.75 3.94
N SER A 220 -26.25 32.90 3.06
CA SER A 220 -27.65 32.48 3.11
C SER A 220 -27.74 31.05 3.64
N LEU A 221 -28.64 30.85 4.61
CA LEU A 221 -28.85 29.56 5.26
C LEU A 221 -29.42 28.52 4.28
N GLN A 222 -30.34 28.93 3.40
CA GLN A 222 -30.99 28.01 2.46
C GLN A 222 -30.01 27.47 1.43
N THR A 223 -29.11 28.32 0.91
CA THR A 223 -28.06 27.88 -0.01
C THR A 223 -27.08 26.94 0.69
N ASN A 224 -26.70 27.23 1.94
CA ASN A 224 -25.85 26.33 2.73
C ASN A 224 -26.54 24.99 3.03
N ARG A 225 -27.87 24.96 3.27
CA ARG A 225 -28.64 23.70 3.43
C ARG A 225 -28.57 22.85 2.17
N MET A 226 -28.83 23.44 1.01
CA MET A 226 -28.75 22.72 -0.28
C MET A 226 -27.34 22.18 -0.56
N LEU A 227 -26.31 22.98 -0.27
CA LEU A 227 -24.92 22.59 -0.45
C LEU A 227 -24.51 21.47 0.52
N ALA A 228 -24.89 21.57 1.79
CA ALA A 228 -24.64 20.55 2.79
C ALA A 228 -25.27 19.20 2.38
N ARG A 229 -26.53 19.20 1.90
CA ARG A 229 -27.21 17.99 1.38
C ARG A 229 -26.45 17.39 0.20
N ARG A 230 -26.00 18.22 -0.74
CA ARG A 230 -25.18 17.78 -1.89
C ARG A 230 -23.85 17.16 -1.46
N TRP A 231 -23.20 17.70 -0.43
CA TRP A 231 -21.95 17.16 0.10
C TRP A 231 -22.15 15.86 0.88
N LEU A 232 -23.22 15.76 1.66
CA LEU A 232 -23.62 14.53 2.33
C LEU A 232 -23.85 13.41 1.31
N LEU A 233 -24.58 13.69 0.23
CA LEU A 233 -24.80 12.76 -0.87
C LEU A 233 -23.49 12.33 -1.54
N GLN A 234 -22.52 13.24 -1.73
CA GLN A 234 -21.21 12.88 -2.28
C GLN A 234 -20.39 12.00 -1.34
N LYS A 235 -20.50 12.17 -0.02
CA LYS A 235 -19.85 11.28 0.95
C LYS A 235 -20.48 9.89 0.93
N LEU A 236 -21.82 9.82 0.89
CA LEU A 236 -22.53 8.55 0.77
C LEU A 236 -22.20 7.83 -0.53
N ASP A 237 -22.20 8.53 -1.68
CA ASP A 237 -21.82 7.98 -2.98
C ASP A 237 -20.41 7.35 -2.97
N LYS A 238 -19.45 7.95 -2.26
CA LYS A 238 -18.09 7.37 -2.11
C LYS A 238 -18.07 6.09 -1.27
N LEU A 239 -18.94 5.98 -0.27
CA LEU A 239 -19.01 4.82 0.60
C LEU A 239 -19.67 3.63 -0.11
N TYR A 240 -20.79 3.87 -0.79
CA TYR A 240 -21.51 2.81 -1.52
C TYR A 240 -20.80 2.42 -2.82
N ASN A 241 -20.18 3.38 -3.53
CA ASN A 241 -19.52 3.14 -4.82
C ASN A 241 -18.03 3.53 -4.77
N PRO A 242 -17.17 2.76 -4.08
CA PRO A 242 -15.74 3.05 -4.01
C PRO A 242 -15.10 3.01 -5.40
N GLY A 243 -14.42 4.10 -5.79
CA GLY A 243 -13.73 4.22 -7.08
C GLY A 243 -14.61 4.69 -8.26
N LEU A 244 -15.93 4.68 -8.12
CA LEU A 244 -16.87 5.14 -9.14
C LEU A 244 -17.52 6.48 -8.77
N SER A 245 -16.98 7.17 -7.78
CA SER A 245 -17.52 8.45 -7.34
C SER A 245 -17.33 9.55 -8.40
N LYS A 246 -18.22 10.55 -8.39
CA LYS A 246 -18.20 11.66 -9.35
C LYS A 246 -16.88 12.44 -9.30
N GLY A 247 -16.31 12.62 -8.11
CA GLY A 247 -15.04 13.31 -7.92
C GLY A 247 -13.85 12.52 -8.51
N GLU A 248 -13.87 11.20 -8.41
CA GLU A 248 -12.82 10.33 -8.95
C GLU A 248 -12.89 10.28 -10.47
N LEU A 249 -14.10 10.22 -11.05
CA LEU A 249 -14.29 10.32 -12.49
C LEU A 249 -13.77 11.66 -13.03
N GLN A 250 -14.02 12.77 -12.33
CA GLN A 250 -13.49 14.09 -12.71
C GLN A 250 -11.95 14.12 -12.67
N ARG A 251 -11.34 13.57 -11.62
CA ARG A 251 -9.88 13.42 -11.52
C ARG A 251 -9.32 12.57 -12.66
N ALA A 252 -9.92 11.41 -12.95
CA ALA A 252 -9.52 10.53 -14.04
C ALA A 252 -9.65 11.22 -15.42
N LYS A 253 -10.72 12.02 -15.62
CA LYS A 253 -10.91 12.84 -16.83
C LYS A 253 -9.80 13.89 -16.99
N GLN A 254 -9.39 14.52 -15.90
CA GLN A 254 -8.32 15.51 -15.89
C GLN A 254 -6.96 14.88 -16.22
N GLN A 255 -6.65 13.74 -15.59
CA GLN A 255 -5.43 12.96 -15.87
C GLN A 255 -5.36 12.51 -17.34
N GLU A 256 -6.47 12.03 -17.91
CA GLU A 256 -6.52 11.63 -19.32
C GLU A 256 -6.29 12.82 -20.26
N ARG A 257 -6.90 13.98 -19.98
CA ARG A 257 -6.66 15.22 -20.74
C ARG A 257 -5.20 15.64 -20.68
N GLU A 258 -4.58 15.56 -19.51
CA GLU A 258 -3.16 15.90 -19.32
C GLU A 258 -2.24 14.92 -20.06
N ARG A 259 -2.54 13.61 -19.99
CA ARG A 259 -1.82 12.58 -20.75
C ARG A 259 -1.88 12.83 -22.25
N GLN A 260 -3.04 13.21 -22.78
CA GLN A 260 -3.19 13.56 -24.20
C GLN A 260 -2.40 14.81 -24.58
N ARG A 261 -2.42 15.86 -23.74
CA ARG A 261 -1.60 17.06 -23.93
C ARG A 261 -0.10 16.72 -23.96
N ARG A 262 0.37 15.91 -23.01
CA ARG A 262 1.78 15.45 -22.94
C ARG A 262 2.20 14.61 -24.14
N LYS A 263 1.32 13.75 -24.67
CA LYS A 263 1.59 12.99 -25.90
C LYS A 263 1.70 13.91 -27.12
N LYS A 264 0.79 14.88 -27.25
CA LYS A 264 0.81 15.87 -28.34
C LYS A 264 2.06 16.75 -28.29
N SER A 265 2.46 17.22 -27.10
CA SER A 265 3.67 18.02 -26.95
C SER A 265 4.94 17.22 -27.27
N LYS A 266 5.03 15.96 -26.82
CA LYS A 266 6.14 15.06 -27.18
C LYS A 266 6.23 14.81 -28.69
N LYS A 267 5.10 14.54 -29.36
CA LYS A 267 5.07 14.34 -30.82
C LYS A 267 5.49 15.61 -31.57
N LYS A 268 5.06 16.79 -31.10
CA LYS A 268 5.47 18.07 -31.69
C LYS A 268 6.96 18.35 -31.46
N ALA A 269 7.49 18.01 -30.28
CA ALA A 269 8.91 18.14 -29.97
C ALA A 269 9.76 17.20 -30.84
N SER A 270 9.37 15.93 -30.96
CA SER A 270 10.10 14.98 -31.83
C SER A 270 10.05 15.39 -33.30
N ALA A 271 8.92 15.92 -33.79
CA ALA A 271 8.83 16.42 -35.16
C ALA A 271 9.71 17.66 -35.39
N ARG A 272 9.81 18.57 -34.41
CA ARG A 272 10.73 19.72 -34.48
C ARG A 272 12.21 19.33 -34.45
N VAL A 273 12.55 18.27 -33.71
CA VAL A 273 13.92 17.74 -33.70
C VAL A 273 14.23 17.13 -35.05
N GLN A 274 13.35 16.28 -35.58
CA GLN A 274 13.50 15.70 -36.92
C GLN A 274 13.62 16.77 -38.02
N GLU A 275 12.82 17.84 -37.96
CA GLU A 275 12.88 18.95 -38.92
C GLU A 275 14.22 19.71 -38.85
N LYS A 276 14.77 19.90 -37.65
CA LYS A 276 16.10 20.50 -37.47
C LYS A 276 17.22 19.59 -37.97
N ASP A 277 17.17 18.30 -37.63
CA ASP A 277 18.15 17.32 -38.05
C ASP A 277 18.20 17.21 -39.59
N CYS A 278 17.03 17.31 -40.27
CA CYS A 278 16.96 17.35 -41.73
C CYS A 278 17.58 18.62 -42.33
N LEU A 279 17.35 19.79 -41.72
CA LEU A 279 17.92 21.06 -42.19
C LEU A 279 19.44 21.14 -41.98
N GLU A 280 19.95 20.54 -40.90
CA GLU A 280 21.38 20.50 -40.58
C GLU A 280 22.16 19.48 -41.46
N SER A 281 21.47 18.46 -42.01
CA SER A 281 22.04 17.54 -43.01
C SER A 281 22.07 18.07 -44.45
N ASP A 282 21.43 19.21 -44.71
CA ASP A 282 21.38 19.87 -46.04
C ASP A 282 22.38 21.04 -46.17
N GLU A 283 23.18 21.36 -45.13
CA GLU A 283 24.30 22.30 -45.24
C GLU A 283 25.61 21.57 -45.64
N PRO A 284 26.31 21.99 -46.72
CA PRO A 284 27.51 21.34 -47.25
C PRO A 284 28.81 21.61 -46.49
#